data_AF-A0A3C2E174-F1
#
_entry.id   AF-A0A3C2E174-F1
#
_cell.length_a   1.000
_cell.length_b   1.000
_cell.length_c   1.000
_cell.angle_alpha   90.00
_cell.angle_beta   90.00
_cell.angle_gamma   90.00
#
_symmetry.space_group_name_H-M   'P 1'
#
loop_
_entity.id
_entity.type
_entity.pdbx_description
1 polymer ?
#
loop_
_entity_poly.entity_id
_entity_poly.type
_entity_poly.pdbx_seq_one_letter_code
_entity_poly.pdbx_strand_id
1 'polypeptide(L)' 'CYRCLVPDIPPDAETCARVGIVGALPGMIGSMMALEAIKHITGAGDTLDGRIFLFDGLAAEARTLRLPRDPACPACGG' A
#
# COMPACT_ATOMS: atom_id res chain seq x y z
N CYS A 1 2.03 11.57 -0.33
CA CYS A 1 2.88 10.62 -1.08
C CYS A 1 3.22 9.42 -0.19
N TYR A 2 4.00 8.44 -0.67
CA TYR A 2 4.47 7.31 0.17
C TYR A 2 5.18 7.77 1.45
N ARG A 3 6.00 8.84 1.38
CA ARG A 3 6.71 9.40 2.53
C ARG A 3 5.79 10.08 3.57
N CYS A 4 4.54 10.41 3.22
CA CYS A 4 3.54 10.83 4.22
C CYS A 4 3.06 9.66 5.10
N LEU A 5 3.17 8.42 4.61
CA LEU A 5 2.81 7.21 5.36
C LEU A 5 4.02 6.61 6.08
N VAL A 6 5.14 6.48 5.36
CA VAL A 6 6.37 5.86 5.85
C VAL A 6 7.47 6.93 5.85
N PRO A 7 7.62 7.70 6.94
CA PRO A 7 8.51 8.86 6.97
C PRO A 7 9.98 8.49 7.07
N ASP A 8 10.34 7.30 7.58
CA ASP A 8 11.70 6.77 7.58
C ASP A 8 11.69 5.24 7.69
N ILE A 9 12.82 4.60 7.34
CA ILE A 9 13.00 3.15 7.52
C ILE A 9 13.30 2.90 9.00
N PRO A 10 12.55 2.04 9.70
CA PRO A 10 12.86 1.66 11.08
C PRO A 10 14.26 0.99 11.16
N PRO A 11 15.05 1.26 12.22
CA PRO A 11 16.39 0.69 12.36
C PRO A 11 16.40 -0.85 12.38
N ASP A 12 15.33 -1.46 12.89
CA ASP A 12 15.18 -2.91 13.04
C ASP A 12 14.28 -3.54 11.96
N ALA A 13 14.15 -2.92 10.80
CA ALA A 13 13.30 -3.43 9.73
C ALA A 13 13.75 -4.83 9.27
N GLU A 14 12.95 -5.85 9.57
CA GLU A 14 13.20 -7.21 9.11
C GLU A 14 12.80 -7.36 7.63
N THR A 15 13.55 -8.15 6.84
CA THR A 15 13.20 -8.39 5.44
C THR A 15 12.20 -9.53 5.31
N CYS A 16 11.32 -9.47 4.31
CA CYS A 16 10.42 -10.59 3.99
C CYS A 16 11.18 -11.91 3.75
N ALA A 17 12.43 -11.83 3.27
CA ALA A 17 13.32 -12.99 3.09
C ALA A 17 13.74 -13.62 4.42
N ARG A 18 13.78 -12.85 5.52
CA ARG A 18 14.15 -13.33 6.86
C ARG A 18 12.94 -13.79 7.67
N VAL A 19 11.81 -13.08 7.61
CA VAL A 19 10.60 -13.37 8.40
C VAL A 19 9.70 -14.42 7.74
N GLY A 20 9.77 -14.51 6.41
CA GLY A 20 8.86 -15.34 5.61
C GLY A 20 7.53 -14.64 5.32
N ILE A 21 6.84 -15.12 4.28
CA ILE A 21 5.52 -14.64 3.85
C ILE A 21 4.74 -15.79 3.20
N VAL A 22 3.44 -15.89 3.48
CA VAL A 22 2.57 -16.87 2.82
C VAL A 22 2.40 -16.44 1.36
N GLY A 23 2.96 -17.19 0.40
CA GLY A 23 3.05 -16.78 -1.01
C GLY A 23 1.72 -16.41 -1.69
N ALA A 24 0.60 -16.97 -1.22
CA ALA A 24 -0.73 -16.59 -1.70
C ALA A 24 -1.05 -15.11 -1.43
N LEU A 25 -0.55 -14.54 -0.32
CA LEU A 25 -0.80 -13.15 0.06
C LEU A 25 -0.18 -12.14 -0.94
N PRO A 26 1.14 -12.13 -1.21
CA PRO A 26 1.70 -11.23 -2.22
C PRO A 26 1.17 -11.53 -3.63
N GLY A 27 0.76 -12.77 -3.93
CA GLY A 27 0.09 -13.10 -5.20
C GLY A 27 -1.25 -12.36 -5.36
N MET A 28 -2.09 -12.37 -4.32
CA MET A 28 -3.35 -11.62 -4.31
C MET A 28 -3.11 -10.10 -4.36
N ILE A 29 -2.22 -9.57 -3.51
CA ILE A 29 -1.90 -8.14 -3.48
C ILE A 29 -1.34 -7.68 -4.83
N GLY A 30 -0.43 -8.43 -5.44
CA GLY A 30 0.15 -8.11 -6.75
C GLY A 30 -0.89 -8.10 -7.88
N SER A 31 -1.85 -9.03 -7.84
CA SER A 31 -2.96 -9.05 -8.81
C SER A 31 -3.86 -7.81 -8.65
N MET A 32 -4.14 -7.39 -7.41
CA MET A 32 -4.87 -6.14 -7.16
C MET A 32 -4.09 -4.90 -7.62
N MET A 33 -2.77 -4.85 -7.39
CA MET A 33 -1.93 -3.77 -7.89
C MET A 33 -1.95 -3.67 -9.42
N ALA A 34 -1.91 -4.80 -10.13
CA ALA A 34 -2.03 -4.83 -11.58
C ALA A 34 -3.39 -4.29 -12.05
N LEU A 35 -4.47 -4.63 -11.35
CA LEU A 35 -5.80 -4.10 -11.64
C LEU A 35 -5.88 -2.59 -11.40
N GLU A 36 -5.30 -2.07 -10.32
CA GLU A 36 -5.22 -0.62 -10.07
C GLU A 36 -4.45 0.12 -11.16
N ALA A 37 -3.36 -0.47 -11.65
CA ALA A 37 -2.61 0.09 -12.78
C ALA A 37 -3.47 0.16 -14.05
N ILE A 38 -4.20 -0.91 -14.36
CA ILE A 38 -5.13 -0.94 -15.51
C ILE A 38 -6.21 0.14 -15.36
N LYS A 39 -6.86 0.24 -14.20
CA LYS A 39 -7.86 1.28 -13.93
C LYS A 39 -7.30 2.68 -14.11
N HIS A 40 -6.09 2.93 -13.59
CA HIS A 40 -5.44 4.22 -13.71
C HIS A 40 -5.13 4.59 -15.18
N ILE A 41 -4.59 3.65 -15.96
CA ILE A 41 -4.25 3.87 -17.38
C ILE A 41 -5.51 4.09 -18.23
N THR A 42 -6.58 3.34 -17.95
CA THR A 42 -7.81 3.35 -18.75
C THR A 42 -8.83 4.40 -18.32
N GLY A 43 -8.65 5.00 -17.14
CA GLY A 43 -9.66 5.86 -16.51
C GLY A 43 -10.91 5.11 -16.05
N ALA A 44 -10.82 3.80 -15.80
CA ALA A 44 -11.96 2.96 -15.44
C ALA A 44 -12.24 2.98 -13.93
N GLY A 45 -13.48 3.34 -13.57
CA GLY A 45 -13.99 3.29 -12.19
C GLY A 45 -13.16 4.10 -11.18
N ASP A 46 -13.29 3.75 -9.90
CA ASP A 46 -12.56 4.43 -8.82
C ASP A 46 -11.25 3.70 -8.49
N THR A 47 -10.12 4.40 -8.58
CA THR A 47 -8.79 3.89 -8.23
C THR A 47 -8.53 4.03 -6.73
N LEU A 48 -7.68 3.17 -6.16
CA LEU A 48 -7.21 3.26 -4.77
C LEU A 48 -6.25 4.46 -4.53
N ASP A 49 -6.18 5.43 -5.45
CA ASP A 49 -5.34 6.60 -5.27
C ASP A 49 -5.72 7.39 -4.00
N GLY A 50 -4.70 7.85 -3.28
CA GLY A 50 -4.85 8.49 -1.97
C GLY A 50 -5.46 7.59 -0.88
N ARG A 51 -5.54 6.28 -1.08
CA ARG A 51 -6.09 5.31 -0.12
C ARG A 51 -5.09 4.20 0.19
N ILE A 52 -5.24 3.60 1.37
CA ILE A 52 -4.48 2.43 1.81
C ILE A 52 -5.47 1.28 1.94
N PHE A 53 -5.24 0.23 1.16
CA PHE A 53 -5.92 -1.05 1.33
C PHE A 53 -5.09 -1.94 2.24
N LEU A 54 -5.69 -2.39 3.34
CA LEU A 54 -5.07 -3.30 4.31
C LEU A 54 -5.86 -4.60 4.32
N PHE A 55 -5.14 -5.71 4.22
CA PHE A 55 -5.72 -7.04 4.22
C PHE A 55 -5.09 -7.89 5.31
N ASP A 56 -5.93 -8.43 6.18
CA ASP A 56 -5.56 -9.43 7.18
C ASP A 56 -5.82 -10.82 6.58
N GLY A 57 -4.75 -11.56 6.29
CA GLY A 57 -4.84 -12.89 5.70
C GLY A 57 -5.29 -13.99 6.65
N LEU A 58 -5.21 -13.80 7.97
CA LEU A 58 -5.66 -14.78 8.95
C LEU A 58 -7.15 -14.62 9.24
N ALA A 59 -7.61 -13.38 9.37
CA ALA A 59 -9.03 -13.06 9.58
C ALA A 59 -9.84 -13.03 8.27
N ALA A 60 -9.16 -12.97 7.11
CA ALA A 60 -9.77 -12.74 5.80
C ALA A 60 -10.57 -11.42 5.74
N GLU A 61 -10.06 -10.38 6.40
CA GLU A 61 -10.69 -9.07 6.48
C GLU A 61 -9.94 -8.02 5.67
N ALA A 62 -10.70 -7.07 5.12
CA ALA A 62 -10.16 -5.95 4.36
C ALA A 62 -10.67 -4.63 4.90
N ARG A 63 -9.77 -3.64 5.01
CA ARG A 63 -10.12 -2.27 5.36
C ARG A 63 -9.44 -1.28 4.44
N THR A 64 -10.15 -0.22 4.07
CA THR A 64 -9.63 0.87 3.24
C THR A 64 -9.63 2.15 4.05
N LEU A 65 -8.48 2.81 4.10
CA LEU A 65 -8.28 4.06 4.84
C LEU A 65 -7.89 5.16 3.86
N ARG A 66 -8.28 6.40 4.13
CA ARG A 66 -7.79 7.55 3.38
C ARG A 66 -6.41 7.94 3.91
N LEU A 67 -5.46 8.18 3.02
CA LEU A 67 -4.12 8.65 3.39
C LEU A 67 -4.10 10.19 3.38
N PRO A 68 -4.07 10.85 4.54
CA PRO A 68 -3.92 12.30 4.58
C PRO A 68 -2.53 12.71 4.07
N ARG A 69 -2.46 13.87 3.41
CA ARG A 69 -1.18 14.51 3.08
C ARG A 69 -0.63 15.13 4.35
N ASP A 70 0.63 14.84 4.65
CA ASP A 70 1.37 15.54 5.70
C ASP A 70 1.91 16.87 5.15
N PRO A 71 1.49 18.04 5.69
CA PRO A 71 1.99 19.34 5.27
C PRO A 71 3.49 19.54 5.50
N ALA A 72 4.08 18.82 6.46
CA ALA A 72 5.51 18.90 6.78
C ALA A 72 6.35 17.87 6.00
N CYS A 73 5.75 17.10 5.09
CA CYS A 73 6.43 16.01 4.40
C CYS A 73 7.62 16.53 3.58
N PRO A 74 8.85 16.01 3.76
CA PRO A 74 10.02 16.51 3.01
C PRO A 74 9.93 16.23 1.50
N ALA A 75 9.11 15.26 1.09
CA ALA A 75 8.96 14.87 -0.32
C ALA A 75 7.81 15.61 -1.04
N CYS A 76 6.73 15.96 -0.33
CA CYS A 76 5.56 16.60 -0.95
C CYS A 76 4.85 17.61 -0.03
N GLY A 77 5.53 18.22 0.92
CA GLY A 77 4.95 19.24 1.81
C GLY A 77 4.88 20.63 1.19
N GLY A 78 5.77 20.92 0.23
CA GLY A 78 5.75 22.13 -0.60
C GLY A 78 4.72 22.10 -1.72
#